data_AF-A0A4R1GAD4-F1
#
_entry.id   AF-A0A4R1GAD4-F1
#
_cell.length_a   1.000
_cell.length_b   1.000
_cell.length_c   1.000
_cell.angle_alpha   90.00
_cell.angle_beta   90.00
_cell.angle_gamma   90.00
#
_symmetry.space_group_name_H-M   'P 1'
#
loop_
_entity.id
_entity.type
_entity.pdbx_description
1 polymer ?
#
loop_
_entity_poly.entity_id
_entity_poly.type
_entity_poly.pdbx_seq_one_letter_code
_entity_poly.pdbx_strand_id
1 'polypeptide(L)'
;MGTKNKPSVKANLLTTFHAVGQGLFCSNHICFIKEKKVIPFSFIYDCGNRWNSRLLERRMRHFWNVHEYLANGERLIDLFVLSHFHEDHYKGLDYLLKERNGRIDVAIIPYLTWMEKLLILLEEYSEESLGNSETVEIVNEYLLTNEWIKKKANLLIYLGKRWNEEGKREEENEKEQEGKAKDVEPLEEIKLSEIWKSLLSSEEKVEENVYMVRGFWSAYISDSGRKLWEFLFFYPKLDRSIEGKIRKLKEEIKKLIKEKESVDRDVDRIIDNLDENLYKITVILKNEKGSKKVFLRFQLKGKEQKGKEFDIEFEKIKQKINENIPTGKRNETSIICYHSPTNMEEFGVTLQPVYDCYLNFTPVPEWRILFSRFPEVETIAQLYSGDVYAEQLLEIVEKLQSKGKYPFLTQVPHHGSYDSWKEKGKELVKVCKSSYWIITAGIKNTYGHPSPCVFKDISLQGKIPIWVDEQNHFQMRATIDFKV
;
A
#
# COMPACT_ATOMS: atom_id res chain seq x y z
N MET A 1 -27.42 -27.88 -34.29
CA MET A 1 -26.76 -26.64 -33.83
C MET A 1 -25.49 -27.04 -33.11
N GLY A 2 -24.33 -26.85 -33.74
CA GLY A 2 -23.05 -27.19 -33.13
C GLY A 2 -22.83 -26.31 -31.90
N THR A 3 -22.62 -26.93 -30.74
CA THR A 3 -22.07 -26.28 -29.57
C THR A 3 -20.71 -25.72 -29.96
N LYS A 4 -20.65 -24.43 -30.35
CA LYS A 4 -19.36 -23.74 -30.45
C LYS A 4 -18.76 -23.83 -29.05
N ASN A 5 -17.74 -24.67 -28.89
CA ASN A 5 -16.89 -24.67 -27.70
C ASN A 5 -16.41 -23.23 -27.53
N LYS A 6 -17.03 -22.51 -26.59
CA LYS A 6 -16.54 -21.19 -26.20
C LYS A 6 -15.12 -21.41 -25.65
N PRO A 7 -14.17 -20.52 -25.94
CA PRO A 7 -12.78 -20.73 -25.53
C PRO A 7 -12.66 -20.77 -24.01
N SER A 8 -12.00 -21.82 -23.51
CA SER A 8 -11.60 -21.92 -22.10
C SER A 8 -10.49 -20.94 -21.82
N VAL A 9 -10.68 -20.08 -20.82
CA VAL A 9 -9.62 -19.23 -20.28
C VAL A 9 -9.02 -19.95 -19.08
N LYS A 10 -7.69 -20.02 -19.03
CA LYS A 10 -6.94 -20.46 -17.85
C LYS A 10 -6.12 -19.31 -17.29
N ALA A 11 -5.72 -19.38 -16.03
CA ALA A 11 -4.72 -18.48 -15.47
C ALA A 11 -3.70 -19.23 -14.61
N ASN A 12 -2.45 -18.80 -14.67
CA ASN A 12 -1.43 -19.16 -13.69
C ASN A 12 -1.10 -17.96 -12.81
N LEU A 13 -1.25 -18.11 -11.50
CA LEU A 13 -0.87 -17.12 -10.50
C LEU A 13 0.47 -17.52 -9.86
N LEU A 14 1.37 -16.56 -9.72
CA LEU A 14 2.55 -16.61 -8.86
C LEU A 14 2.53 -15.39 -7.93
N THR A 15 2.30 -15.63 -6.64
CA THR A 15 2.48 -14.62 -5.59
C THR A 15 3.81 -14.87 -4.90
N THR A 16 4.59 -13.82 -4.69
CA THR A 16 5.85 -13.86 -3.93
C THR A 16 5.84 -12.78 -2.86
N PHE A 17 5.95 -13.20 -1.60
CA PHE A 17 6.36 -12.33 -0.50
C PHE A 17 7.88 -12.42 -0.39
N HIS A 18 8.55 -11.37 -0.84
CA HIS A 18 10.00 -11.33 -0.95
C HIS A 18 10.65 -11.24 0.43
N ALA A 19 11.76 -11.96 0.60
CA ALA A 19 12.56 -11.93 1.82
C ALA A 19 13.33 -10.61 1.96
N VAL A 20 12.63 -9.56 2.38
CA VAL A 20 13.17 -8.21 2.59
C VAL A 20 13.39 -7.88 4.07
N GLY A 21 12.94 -8.72 5.00
CA GLY A 21 13.04 -8.49 6.45
C GLY A 21 11.93 -7.57 6.99
N GLN A 22 12.31 -6.55 7.75
CA GLN A 22 11.36 -5.56 8.30
C GLN A 22 10.88 -4.61 7.20
N GLY A 23 9.69 -4.87 6.68
CA GLY A 23 9.04 -4.17 5.57
C GLY A 23 8.13 -5.11 4.81
N LEU A 24 7.63 -4.67 3.66
CA LEU A 24 6.83 -5.49 2.76
C LEU A 24 7.25 -5.29 1.31
N PHE A 25 7.48 -6.39 0.61
CA PHE A 25 7.53 -6.42 -0.84
C PHE A 25 6.77 -7.64 -1.33
N CYS A 26 5.57 -7.43 -1.87
CA CYS A 26 4.73 -8.48 -2.40
C CYS A 26 4.51 -8.27 -3.90
N SER A 27 4.85 -9.26 -4.71
CA SER A 27 4.60 -9.24 -6.15
C SER A 27 3.69 -10.39 -6.58
N ASN A 28 2.81 -10.11 -7.51
CA ASN A 28 1.87 -11.05 -8.09
C ASN A 28 2.00 -11.04 -9.60
N HIS A 29 2.10 -12.22 -10.20
CA HIS A 29 2.07 -12.42 -11.65
C HIS A 29 0.91 -13.35 -11.98
N ILE A 30 -0.01 -12.88 -12.82
CA ILE A 30 -1.14 -13.63 -13.34
C ILE A 30 -0.94 -13.76 -14.85
N CYS A 31 -0.75 -14.97 -15.36
CA CYS A 31 -0.64 -15.23 -16.78
C CYS A 31 -1.95 -15.84 -17.28
N PHE A 32 -2.79 -15.05 -17.93
CA PHE A 32 -4.01 -15.54 -18.58
C PHE A 32 -3.66 -16.27 -19.88
N ILE A 33 -4.30 -17.40 -20.13
CA ILE A 33 -4.06 -18.27 -21.29
C ILE A 33 -5.38 -18.48 -22.01
N LYS A 34 -5.46 -18.00 -23.25
CA LYS A 34 -6.63 -18.14 -24.13
C LYS A 34 -6.16 -18.49 -25.53
N GLU A 35 -6.65 -19.58 -26.10
CA GLU A 35 -6.37 -19.98 -27.49
C GLU A 35 -4.86 -19.96 -27.87
N LYS A 36 -3.99 -20.39 -26.92
CA LYS A 36 -2.51 -20.37 -27.00
C LYS A 36 -1.84 -19.00 -26.86
N LYS A 37 -2.60 -17.91 -26.74
CA LYS A 37 -2.06 -16.58 -26.37
C LYS A 37 -1.88 -16.51 -24.86
N VAL A 38 -0.73 -15.98 -24.44
CA VAL A 38 -0.41 -15.68 -23.03
C VAL A 38 -0.51 -14.17 -22.85
N ILE A 39 -1.29 -13.76 -21.86
CA ILE A 39 -1.52 -12.35 -21.52
C ILE A 39 -1.05 -12.18 -20.08
N PRO A 40 0.16 -11.62 -19.87
CA PRO A 40 0.68 -11.39 -18.54
C PRO A 40 -0.04 -10.22 -17.86
N PHE A 41 -0.14 -10.30 -16.54
CA PHE A 41 -0.60 -9.24 -15.67
C PHE A 41 0.21 -9.28 -14.38
N SER A 42 0.93 -8.23 -14.06
CA SER A 42 1.78 -8.13 -12.88
C SER A 42 1.34 -6.99 -11.99
N PHE A 43 1.15 -7.26 -10.70
CA PHE A 43 0.91 -6.21 -9.73
C PHE A 43 1.74 -6.36 -8.47
N ILE A 44 2.04 -5.23 -7.84
CA ILE A 44 2.85 -5.14 -6.63
C ILE A 44 2.03 -4.47 -5.54
N TYR A 45 2.12 -5.02 -4.34
CA TYR A 45 1.59 -4.42 -3.12
C TYR A 45 2.75 -4.19 -2.16
N ASP A 46 3.08 -2.92 -1.95
CA ASP A 46 4.29 -2.43 -1.27
C ASP A 46 5.60 -3.00 -1.84
N CYS A 47 6.70 -2.28 -1.61
CA CYS A 47 8.01 -2.65 -2.11
C CYS A 47 9.14 -2.06 -1.27
N GLY A 48 9.10 -2.15 0.06
CA GLY A 48 10.05 -1.47 0.93
C GLY A 48 10.80 -2.35 1.92
N ASN A 49 11.89 -1.77 2.41
CA ASN A 49 12.62 -2.21 3.60
C ASN A 49 13.48 -1.04 4.08
N ARG A 50 13.40 -0.73 5.38
CA ARG A 50 14.09 0.43 5.96
C ARG A 50 15.59 0.22 6.15
N TRP A 51 16.00 -0.99 6.55
CA TRP A 51 17.29 -1.24 7.20
C TRP A 51 18.39 -1.84 6.31
N ASN A 52 18.03 -2.46 5.20
CA ASN A 52 18.93 -3.29 4.40
C ASN A 52 18.73 -3.07 2.89
N SER A 53 19.18 -1.91 2.42
CA SER A 53 19.10 -1.53 1.00
C SER A 53 19.74 -2.58 0.06
N ARG A 54 20.83 -3.23 0.47
CA ARG A 54 21.49 -4.27 -0.34
C ARG A 54 20.63 -5.51 -0.52
N LEU A 55 19.93 -5.94 0.54
CA LEU A 55 18.98 -7.04 0.46
C LEU A 55 17.80 -6.65 -0.44
N LEU A 56 17.26 -5.45 -0.24
CA LEU A 56 16.16 -4.92 -1.04
C LEU A 56 16.53 -4.89 -2.52
N GLU A 57 17.68 -4.31 -2.88
CA GLU A 57 18.22 -4.27 -4.25
C GLU A 57 18.35 -5.69 -4.84
N ARG A 58 18.88 -6.65 -4.07
CA ARG A 58 18.98 -8.06 -4.51
C ARG A 58 17.60 -8.66 -4.81
N ARG A 59 16.60 -8.44 -3.95
CA ARG A 59 15.24 -8.93 -4.16
C ARG A 59 14.55 -8.22 -5.33
N MET A 60 14.78 -6.92 -5.51
CA MET A 60 14.30 -6.14 -6.67
C MET A 60 14.88 -6.66 -8.00
N ARG A 61 16.17 -6.98 -8.04
CA ARG A 61 16.78 -7.63 -9.21
C ARG A 61 16.14 -8.99 -9.51
N HIS A 62 15.88 -9.79 -8.49
CA HIS A 62 15.21 -11.08 -8.67
C HIS A 62 13.79 -10.91 -9.21
N PHE A 63 13.02 -9.98 -8.65
CA PHE A 63 11.70 -9.61 -9.17
C PHE A 63 11.77 -9.24 -10.65
N TRP A 64 12.66 -8.33 -11.06
CA TRP A 64 12.76 -7.91 -12.45
C TRP A 64 13.12 -9.06 -13.40
N ASN A 65 14.04 -9.95 -13.00
CA ASN A 65 14.37 -11.12 -13.82
C ASN A 65 13.15 -12.03 -14.05
N VAL A 66 12.33 -12.24 -13.01
CA VAL A 66 11.10 -13.05 -13.12
C VAL A 66 10.03 -12.30 -13.93
N HIS A 67 9.84 -11.01 -13.67
CA HIS A 67 8.88 -10.18 -14.36
C HIS A 67 9.18 -10.10 -15.86
N GLU A 68 10.41 -9.76 -16.25
CA GLU A 68 10.81 -9.70 -17.67
C GLU A 68 10.63 -11.06 -18.35
N TYR A 69 10.91 -12.17 -17.66
CA TYR A 69 10.68 -13.51 -18.22
C TYR A 69 9.18 -13.77 -18.47
N LEU A 70 8.31 -13.42 -17.51
CA LEU A 70 6.87 -13.68 -17.61
C LEU A 70 6.14 -12.65 -18.50
N ALA A 71 6.65 -11.43 -18.60
CA ALA A 71 6.08 -10.32 -19.34
C ALA A 71 6.73 -10.11 -20.72
N ASN A 72 7.35 -11.16 -21.30
CA ASN A 72 7.98 -11.11 -22.63
C ASN A 72 9.00 -9.97 -22.82
N GLY A 73 9.77 -9.66 -21.79
CA GLY A 73 10.80 -8.62 -21.77
C GLY A 73 10.29 -7.22 -21.45
N GLU A 74 8.98 -7.04 -21.21
CA GLU A 74 8.45 -5.75 -20.82
C GLU A 74 8.87 -5.35 -19.40
N ARG A 75 8.98 -4.04 -19.20
CA ARG A 75 9.28 -3.40 -17.90
C ARG A 75 8.12 -2.55 -17.42
N LEU A 76 6.93 -3.07 -17.56
CA LEU A 76 5.68 -2.42 -17.21
C LEU A 76 5.01 -3.23 -16.10
N ILE A 77 4.80 -2.60 -14.96
CA ILE A 77 3.99 -3.14 -13.88
C ILE A 77 2.56 -2.64 -14.08
N ASP A 78 1.61 -3.55 -14.31
CA ASP A 78 0.23 -3.19 -14.63
C ASP A 78 -0.44 -2.44 -13.48
N LEU A 79 -0.22 -2.89 -12.24
CA LEU A 79 -0.78 -2.26 -11.05
C LEU A 79 0.24 -2.18 -9.91
N PHE A 80 0.43 -0.98 -9.36
CA PHE A 80 1.18 -0.76 -8.15
C PHE A 80 0.27 -0.21 -7.06
N VAL A 81 0.22 -0.87 -5.91
CA VAL A 81 -0.51 -0.40 -4.73
C VAL A 81 0.50 -0.10 -3.64
N LEU A 82 0.55 1.17 -3.21
CA LEU A 82 1.25 1.53 -1.99
C LEU A 82 0.24 1.54 -0.85
N SER A 83 0.45 0.73 0.18
CA SER A 83 -0.47 0.66 1.30
C SER A 83 -0.41 1.94 2.13
N HIS A 84 0.79 2.46 2.42
CA HIS A 84 1.03 3.72 3.13
C HIS A 84 2.49 4.19 2.96
N PHE A 85 2.82 5.36 3.52
CA PHE A 85 4.08 6.06 3.27
C PHE A 85 5.12 5.94 4.41
N HIS A 86 5.30 4.76 5.01
CA HIS A 86 6.48 4.49 5.83
C HIS A 86 7.65 3.97 4.97
N GLU A 87 8.88 4.23 5.38
CA GLU A 87 10.06 3.95 4.55
C GLU A 87 10.17 2.48 4.14
N ASP A 88 9.77 1.57 5.02
CA ASP A 88 9.80 0.13 4.81
C ASP A 88 8.68 -0.41 3.90
N HIS A 89 7.89 0.48 3.29
CA HIS A 89 6.87 0.11 2.30
C HIS A 89 7.10 0.70 0.91
N TYR A 90 7.79 1.85 0.76
CA TYR A 90 8.00 2.48 -0.56
C TYR A 90 9.45 2.62 -1.01
N LYS A 91 10.45 2.42 -0.15
CA LYS A 91 11.86 2.72 -0.50
C LYS A 91 12.40 1.94 -1.70
N GLY A 92 11.82 0.79 -2.04
CA GLY A 92 12.20 0.03 -3.22
C GLY A 92 11.72 0.62 -4.54
N LEU A 93 10.85 1.63 -4.52
CA LEU A 93 10.43 2.33 -5.73
C LEU A 93 11.61 2.94 -6.49
N ASP A 94 12.66 3.35 -5.79
CA ASP A 94 13.85 3.92 -6.43
C ASP A 94 14.55 2.89 -7.32
N TYR A 95 14.71 1.67 -6.81
CA TYR A 95 15.23 0.53 -7.58
C TYR A 95 14.29 0.10 -8.70
N LEU A 96 12.99 0.13 -8.42
CA LEU A 96 11.94 -0.30 -9.35
C LEU A 96 11.81 0.66 -10.54
N LEU A 97 11.89 1.98 -10.32
CA LEU A 97 11.60 2.99 -11.33
C LEU A 97 12.83 3.65 -11.93
N LYS A 98 13.92 3.82 -11.17
CA LYS A 98 15.14 4.48 -11.66
C LYS A 98 16.12 3.47 -12.25
N GLU A 99 16.59 2.50 -11.46
CA GLU A 99 17.71 1.63 -11.88
C GLU A 99 17.41 0.75 -13.09
N ARG A 100 16.18 0.25 -13.23
CA ARG A 100 15.76 -0.60 -14.36
C ARG A 100 14.90 0.13 -15.39
N ASN A 101 14.64 1.42 -15.18
CA ASN A 101 13.69 2.21 -15.96
C ASN A 101 12.30 1.55 -16.05
N GLY A 102 11.84 0.97 -14.94
CA GLY A 102 10.50 0.42 -14.84
C GLY A 102 9.43 1.51 -14.99
N ARG A 103 8.28 1.11 -15.54
CA ARG A 103 7.07 1.94 -15.62
C ARG A 103 5.92 1.24 -14.91
N ILE A 104 4.93 2.03 -14.54
CA ILE A 104 3.69 1.55 -13.94
C ILE A 104 2.54 1.95 -14.87
N ASP A 105 1.59 1.07 -15.12
CA ASP A 105 0.38 1.46 -15.84
C ASP A 105 -0.58 2.19 -14.90
N VAL A 106 -0.97 1.54 -13.80
CA VAL A 106 -1.82 2.16 -12.75
C VAL A 106 -1.13 2.14 -11.39
N ALA A 107 -1.05 3.31 -10.74
CA ALA A 107 -0.66 3.43 -9.33
C ALA A 107 -1.86 3.78 -8.46
N ILE A 108 -2.08 3.04 -7.37
CA ILE A 108 -3.08 3.35 -6.34
C ILE A 108 -2.33 3.65 -5.04
N ILE A 109 -2.53 4.85 -4.49
CA ILE A 109 -1.86 5.29 -3.26
C ILE A 109 -2.84 6.02 -2.33
N PRO A 110 -2.54 6.15 -1.03
CA PRO A 110 -3.38 6.89 -0.12
C PRO A 110 -3.32 8.39 -0.43
N TYR A 111 -4.47 9.06 -0.36
CA TYR A 111 -4.50 10.51 -0.35
C TYR A 111 -4.12 11.04 1.04
N LEU A 112 -3.03 11.80 1.08
CA LEU A 112 -2.54 12.48 2.28
C LEU A 112 -2.52 13.98 2.07
N THR A 113 -3.12 14.71 3.01
CA THR A 113 -2.98 16.16 3.13
C THR A 113 -1.52 16.53 3.44
N TRP A 114 -1.14 17.78 3.21
CA TRP A 114 0.20 18.27 3.55
C TRP A 114 0.57 18.08 5.02
N MET A 115 -0.40 18.20 5.91
CA MET A 115 -0.19 18.00 7.34
C MET A 115 0.01 16.54 7.71
N GLU A 116 -0.66 15.61 7.03
CA GLU A 116 -0.43 14.18 7.20
C GLU A 116 0.94 13.76 6.69
N LYS A 117 1.34 14.25 5.50
CA LYS A 117 2.67 14.04 4.95
C LYS A 117 3.76 14.57 5.87
N LEU A 118 3.55 15.76 6.44
CA LEU A 118 4.47 16.35 7.41
C LEU A 118 4.55 15.52 8.70
N LEU A 119 3.41 15.02 9.19
CA LEU A 119 3.38 14.16 10.37
C LEU A 119 4.21 12.89 10.12
N ILE A 120 3.97 12.19 9.00
CA ILE A 120 4.76 11.01 8.60
C ILE A 120 6.25 11.34 8.51
N LEU A 121 6.61 12.44 7.87
CA LEU A 121 8.00 12.87 7.75
C LEU A 121 8.67 13.05 9.12
N LEU A 122 8.00 13.71 10.06
CA LEU A 122 8.53 13.96 11.41
C LEU A 122 8.65 12.68 12.25
N GLU A 123 7.85 11.68 11.92
CA GLU A 123 7.83 10.37 12.58
C GLU A 123 8.92 9.45 12.03
N GLU A 124 9.07 9.41 10.72
CA GLU A 124 9.97 8.48 10.04
C GLU A 124 11.43 8.96 10.04
N TYR A 125 11.68 10.27 10.04
CA TYR A 125 13.02 10.83 9.79
C TYR A 125 13.58 11.62 10.97
N SER A 126 14.88 11.49 11.24
CA SER A 126 15.65 12.39 12.10
C SER A 126 16.38 13.47 11.29
N GLU A 127 16.79 14.57 11.92
CA GLU A 127 17.64 15.56 11.24
C GLU A 127 18.93 14.93 10.69
N GLU A 128 19.54 13.99 11.42
CA GLU A 128 20.72 13.26 10.95
C GLU A 128 20.44 12.54 9.62
N SER A 129 19.32 11.82 9.52
CA SER A 129 18.94 11.10 8.30
C SER A 129 18.66 12.04 7.11
N LEU A 130 18.05 13.19 7.39
CA LEU A 130 17.75 14.22 6.38
C LEU A 130 18.97 15.09 6.04
N GLY A 131 20.09 14.98 6.76
CA GLY A 131 21.33 15.68 6.41
C GLY A 131 21.93 15.24 5.06
N ASN A 132 21.57 14.04 4.60
CA ASN A 132 21.95 13.48 3.30
C ASN A 132 21.06 14.05 2.18
N SER A 133 21.68 14.59 1.11
CA SER A 133 20.97 15.15 -0.04
C SER A 133 20.13 14.13 -0.80
N GLU A 134 20.62 12.90 -0.94
CA GLU A 134 19.88 11.82 -1.61
C GLU A 134 18.61 11.46 -0.85
N THR A 135 18.68 11.36 0.48
CA THR A 135 17.48 11.17 1.32
C THR A 135 16.48 12.30 1.15
N VAL A 136 16.94 13.56 1.10
CA VAL A 136 16.07 14.73 0.89
C VAL A 136 15.39 14.68 -0.47
N GLU A 137 16.11 14.28 -1.52
CA GLU A 137 15.55 14.09 -2.85
C GLU A 137 14.46 13.02 -2.84
N ILE A 138 14.74 11.85 -2.24
CA ILE A 138 13.77 10.75 -2.12
C ILE A 138 12.53 11.20 -1.32
N VAL A 139 12.70 11.84 -0.17
CA VAL A 139 11.57 12.30 0.65
C VAL A 139 10.69 13.30 -0.10
N ASN A 140 11.32 14.29 -0.74
CA ASN A 140 10.60 15.28 -1.52
C ASN A 140 9.86 14.63 -2.69
N GLU A 141 10.54 13.77 -3.45
CA GLU A 141 9.99 13.14 -4.64
C GLU A 141 8.88 12.14 -4.28
N TYR A 142 9.09 11.27 -3.30
CA TYR A 142 8.23 10.11 -3.03
C TYR A 142 7.12 10.34 -2.01
N LEU A 143 7.41 11.01 -0.89
CA LEU A 143 6.42 11.22 0.20
C LEU A 143 5.71 12.57 0.06
N LEU A 144 6.47 13.65 -0.15
CA LEU A 144 5.90 14.99 -0.07
C LEU A 144 5.16 15.37 -1.35
N THR A 145 5.81 15.22 -2.51
CA THR A 145 5.24 15.71 -3.77
C THR A 145 4.59 14.61 -4.62
N ASN A 146 4.97 13.34 -4.41
CA ASN A 146 4.55 12.21 -5.24
C ASN A 146 4.88 12.39 -6.74
N GLU A 147 5.88 13.23 -7.08
CA GLU A 147 6.20 13.60 -8.47
C GLU A 147 6.72 12.42 -9.29
N TRP A 148 7.32 11.42 -8.65
CA TRP A 148 7.72 10.18 -9.34
C TRP A 148 6.53 9.52 -10.04
N ILE A 149 5.34 9.55 -9.42
CA ILE A 149 4.17 8.87 -9.96
C ILE A 149 3.76 9.53 -11.26
N LYS A 150 3.68 10.86 -11.28
CA LYS A 150 3.31 11.62 -12.49
C LYS A 150 4.26 11.34 -13.66
N LYS A 151 5.51 10.99 -13.38
CA LYS A 151 6.53 10.66 -14.39
C LYS A 151 6.53 9.19 -14.82
N LYS A 152 6.06 8.29 -13.96
CA LYS A 152 6.29 6.83 -14.11
C LYS A 152 5.00 6.01 -14.23
N ALA A 153 3.85 6.56 -13.83
CA ALA A 153 2.54 5.92 -13.92
C ALA A 153 1.69 6.54 -15.04
N ASN A 154 1.00 5.72 -15.84
CA ASN A 154 0.07 6.20 -16.87
C ASN A 154 -1.27 6.68 -16.30
N LEU A 155 -1.63 6.20 -15.11
CA LEU A 155 -2.81 6.58 -14.33
C LEU A 155 -2.49 6.52 -12.84
N LEU A 156 -2.85 7.56 -12.11
CA LEU A 156 -2.77 7.64 -10.66
C LEU A 156 -4.17 7.73 -10.05
N ILE A 157 -4.44 6.87 -9.08
CA ILE A 157 -5.65 6.85 -8.29
C ILE A 157 -5.29 7.09 -6.83
N TYR A 158 -5.79 8.20 -6.30
CA TYR A 158 -5.75 8.52 -4.89
C TYR A 158 -6.96 7.89 -4.18
N LEU A 159 -6.73 7.03 -3.19
CA LEU A 159 -7.79 6.61 -2.28
C LEU A 159 -7.88 7.61 -1.12
N GLY A 160 -8.98 8.37 -1.10
CA GLY A 160 -9.23 9.47 -0.18
C GLY A 160 -10.51 9.32 0.66
N LYS A 161 -10.82 10.39 1.43
CA LYS A 161 -11.82 10.56 2.51
C LYS A 161 -13.21 9.90 2.36
N ARG A 162 -13.93 9.76 3.50
CA ARG A 162 -15.41 9.82 3.60
C ARG A 162 -15.85 11.27 3.93
N TRP A 163 -16.95 11.73 3.30
CA TRP A 163 -17.77 12.95 3.47
C TRP A 163 -17.20 14.30 4.02
N ASN A 164 -17.31 15.32 3.14
CA ASN A 164 -17.51 16.76 3.37
C ASN A 164 -16.48 17.52 4.24
N GLU A 165 -15.63 18.31 3.56
CA GLU A 165 -14.87 19.42 4.16
C GLU A 165 -15.74 20.66 4.50
N GLU A 166 -17.05 20.55 4.40
CA GLU A 166 -17.96 21.52 5.02
C GLU A 166 -18.70 20.83 6.16
N GLY A 167 -18.58 21.39 7.36
CA GLY A 167 -19.20 20.91 8.60
C GLY A 167 -20.73 20.95 8.60
N LYS A 168 -21.36 20.21 7.68
CA LYS A 168 -22.77 19.84 7.72
C LYS A 168 -22.84 18.32 7.74
N ARG A 169 -23.29 17.81 8.89
CA ARG A 169 -23.88 16.47 8.98
C ARG A 169 -25.00 16.42 7.95
N GLU A 170 -24.79 15.69 6.86
CA GLU A 170 -25.93 15.03 6.25
C GLU A 170 -26.24 13.83 7.15
N GLU A 171 -27.48 13.76 7.61
CA GLU A 171 -27.99 12.60 8.33
C GLU A 171 -28.24 11.49 7.32
N GLU A 172 -27.90 10.27 7.72
CA GLU A 172 -28.57 9.01 7.36
C GLU A 172 -29.11 8.92 5.92
N ASN A 173 -28.24 8.49 5.00
CA ASN A 173 -28.61 7.59 3.91
C ASN A 173 -27.35 6.85 3.43
N GLU A 174 -26.92 5.85 4.20
CA GLU A 174 -25.93 4.85 3.77
C GLU A 174 -26.53 3.96 2.67
N LYS A 175 -26.72 4.53 1.49
CA LYS A 175 -26.56 3.75 0.26
C LYS A 175 -25.10 3.93 -0.12
N GLU A 176 -24.26 2.98 0.32
CA GLU A 176 -22.93 2.82 -0.26
C GLU A 176 -23.08 2.85 -1.78
N GLN A 177 -22.63 3.94 -2.41
CA GLN A 177 -22.41 3.93 -3.84
C GLN A 177 -21.24 2.98 -4.05
N GLU A 178 -21.53 1.68 -4.20
CA GLU A 178 -20.60 0.74 -4.81
C GLU A 178 -20.14 1.40 -6.11
N GLY A 179 -18.85 1.77 -6.18
CA GLY A 179 -18.26 2.27 -7.41
C GLY A 179 -18.63 1.30 -8.52
N LYS A 180 -19.47 1.75 -9.45
CA LYS A 180 -19.99 0.89 -10.53
C LYS A 180 -18.85 0.60 -11.50
N ALA A 181 -18.06 -0.41 -11.20
CA ALA A 181 -17.13 -0.98 -12.16
C ALA A 181 -17.94 -1.48 -13.37
N LYS A 182 -17.76 -0.84 -14.52
CA LYS A 182 -18.25 -1.34 -15.82
C LYS A 182 -17.23 -2.37 -16.33
N ASP A 183 -17.71 -3.28 -17.18
CA ASP A 183 -16.90 -4.38 -17.71
C ASP A 183 -15.65 -3.86 -18.42
N VAL A 184 -14.54 -4.58 -18.21
CA VAL A 184 -13.25 -4.33 -18.87
C VAL A 184 -13.24 -5.04 -20.24
N GLU A 185 -12.55 -4.44 -21.21
CA GLU A 185 -12.42 -4.92 -22.59
C GLU A 185 -11.95 -6.39 -22.71
N PRO A 186 -12.19 -7.08 -23.86
CA PRO A 186 -11.75 -8.46 -24.09
C PRO A 186 -10.26 -8.69 -23.82
N LEU A 187 -9.89 -9.89 -23.35
CA LEU A 187 -8.51 -10.27 -23.10
C LEU A 187 -7.73 -10.39 -24.41
N GLU A 188 -7.18 -9.28 -24.89
CA GLU A 188 -6.24 -9.22 -26.00
C GLU A 188 -4.93 -8.52 -25.60
N GLU A 189 -5.02 -7.45 -24.83
CA GLU A 189 -3.93 -6.74 -24.16
C GLU A 189 -4.53 -6.13 -22.88
N ILE A 190 -3.78 -6.06 -21.77
CA ILE A 190 -4.26 -5.41 -20.55
C ILE A 190 -3.56 -4.06 -20.43
N LYS A 191 -4.26 -2.99 -20.83
CA LYS A 191 -3.88 -1.61 -20.51
C LYS A 191 -4.86 -1.05 -19.51
N LEU A 192 -4.64 -1.37 -18.23
CA LEU A 192 -5.51 -0.97 -17.13
C LEU A 192 -5.78 0.54 -17.13
N SER A 193 -4.79 1.37 -17.47
CA SER A 193 -4.99 2.82 -17.48
C SER A 193 -6.03 3.27 -18.51
N GLU A 194 -6.07 2.67 -19.70
CA GLU A 194 -7.07 2.97 -20.73
C GLU A 194 -8.46 2.50 -20.28
N ILE A 195 -8.52 1.27 -19.77
CA ILE A 195 -9.74 0.63 -19.28
C ILE A 195 -10.33 1.44 -18.12
N TRP A 196 -9.56 1.66 -17.05
CA TRP A 196 -10.04 2.25 -15.80
C TRP A 196 -10.30 3.75 -15.91
N LYS A 197 -9.64 4.49 -16.81
CA LYS A 197 -9.99 5.90 -17.09
C LYS A 197 -11.46 6.05 -17.51
N SER A 198 -11.99 5.11 -18.29
CA SER A 198 -13.40 5.13 -18.69
C SER A 198 -14.35 4.92 -17.48
N LEU A 199 -13.91 4.12 -16.50
CA LEU A 199 -14.66 3.78 -15.29
C LEU A 199 -14.66 4.92 -14.27
N LEU A 200 -13.61 5.72 -14.25
CA LEU A 200 -13.44 6.86 -13.35
C LEU A 200 -14.17 8.13 -13.83
N SER A 201 -14.98 8.05 -14.88
CA SER A 201 -15.70 9.21 -15.44
C SER A 201 -16.67 9.89 -14.47
N SER A 202 -17.14 9.17 -13.44
CA SER A 202 -17.97 9.72 -12.36
C SER A 202 -17.18 10.16 -11.12
N GLU A 203 -15.88 9.88 -11.08
CA GLU A 203 -15.01 10.18 -9.94
C GLU A 203 -14.39 11.58 -10.07
N GLU A 204 -13.83 12.08 -8.98
CA GLU A 204 -13.21 13.40 -8.95
C GLU A 204 -11.88 13.37 -9.72
N LYS A 205 -11.87 14.03 -10.88
CA LYS A 205 -10.64 14.26 -11.65
C LYS A 205 -9.86 15.42 -11.03
N VAL A 206 -8.69 15.12 -10.48
CA VAL A 206 -7.81 16.12 -9.87
C VAL A 206 -6.97 16.81 -10.95
N GLU A 207 -6.37 16.02 -11.84
CA GLU A 207 -5.55 16.46 -12.97
C GLU A 207 -5.68 15.45 -14.13
N GLU A 208 -5.06 15.72 -15.28
CA GLU A 208 -5.00 14.74 -16.37
C GLU A 208 -4.34 13.44 -15.87
N ASN A 209 -5.01 12.30 -16.06
CA ASN A 209 -4.59 10.98 -15.56
C ASN A 209 -4.44 10.85 -14.04
N VAL A 210 -5.04 11.75 -13.25
CA VAL A 210 -5.04 11.69 -11.78
C VAL A 210 -6.46 11.81 -11.25
N TYR A 211 -6.91 10.77 -10.55
CA TYR A 211 -8.27 10.68 -10.01
C TYR A 211 -8.26 10.45 -8.52
N MET A 212 -9.29 10.93 -7.83
CA MET A 212 -9.54 10.66 -6.42
C MET A 212 -10.80 9.82 -6.27
N VAL A 213 -10.71 8.74 -5.50
CA VAL A 213 -11.81 7.81 -5.21
C VAL A 213 -12.03 7.70 -3.70
N ARG A 214 -13.29 7.60 -3.28
CA ARG A 214 -13.70 7.64 -1.87
C ARG A 214 -13.59 6.29 -1.17
N GLY A 215 -12.58 6.09 -0.35
CA GLY A 215 -12.48 5.09 0.75
C GLY A 215 -12.61 3.59 0.41
N PHE A 216 -13.17 3.27 -0.75
CA PHE A 216 -13.40 1.95 -1.29
C PHE A 216 -13.44 2.05 -2.81
N TRP A 217 -12.75 1.14 -3.49
CA TRP A 217 -12.85 1.02 -4.93
C TRP A 217 -12.77 -0.44 -5.35
N SER A 218 -13.48 -0.81 -6.40
CA SER A 218 -13.43 -2.15 -6.96
C SER A 218 -13.13 -2.09 -8.45
N ALA A 219 -12.40 -3.09 -8.91
CA ALA A 219 -12.08 -3.26 -10.31
C ALA A 219 -12.05 -4.74 -10.66
N TYR A 220 -12.16 -5.04 -11.96
CA TYR A 220 -12.13 -6.41 -12.46
C TYR A 220 -11.25 -6.50 -13.69
N ILE A 221 -10.72 -7.68 -13.95
CA ILE A 221 -10.24 -8.08 -15.28
C ILE A 221 -11.31 -8.99 -15.85
N SER A 222 -11.74 -8.72 -17.09
CA SER A 222 -12.75 -9.51 -17.77
C SER A 222 -12.32 -9.96 -19.16
N ASP A 223 -13.00 -10.97 -19.67
CA ASP A 223 -12.91 -11.37 -21.07
C ASP A 223 -14.31 -11.56 -21.63
N SER A 224 -14.62 -10.84 -22.72
CA SER A 224 -15.89 -10.98 -23.44
C SER A 224 -17.13 -10.85 -22.51
N GLY A 225 -17.10 -9.89 -21.60
CA GLY A 225 -18.16 -9.62 -20.61
C GLY A 225 -18.17 -10.55 -19.39
N ARG A 226 -17.20 -11.46 -19.26
CA ARG A 226 -17.06 -12.33 -18.07
C ARG A 226 -15.98 -11.82 -17.16
N LYS A 227 -16.30 -11.59 -15.90
CA LYS A 227 -15.31 -11.29 -14.85
C LYS A 227 -14.45 -12.53 -14.63
N LEU A 228 -13.14 -12.34 -14.72
CA LEU A 228 -12.12 -13.37 -14.47
C LEU A 228 -11.40 -13.10 -13.17
N TRP A 229 -11.08 -11.84 -12.88
CA TRP A 229 -10.39 -11.44 -11.66
C TRP A 229 -11.04 -10.22 -11.04
N GLU A 230 -11.11 -10.15 -9.71
CA GLU A 230 -11.64 -9.03 -8.94
C GLU A 230 -10.54 -8.46 -8.05
N PHE A 231 -10.55 -7.13 -7.92
CA PHE A 231 -9.76 -6.35 -6.98
C PHE A 231 -10.69 -5.47 -6.18
N LEU A 232 -10.53 -5.45 -4.85
CA LEU A 232 -11.24 -4.59 -3.93
C LEU A 232 -10.20 -3.87 -3.07
N PHE A 233 -10.22 -2.54 -3.12
CA PHE A 233 -9.34 -1.68 -2.35
C PHE A 233 -10.16 -0.97 -1.28
N PHE A 234 -9.71 -1.03 -0.04
CA PHE A 234 -10.33 -0.35 1.09
C PHE A 234 -9.31 0.57 1.73
N TYR A 235 -9.71 1.77 2.12
CA TYR A 235 -8.85 2.68 2.86
C TYR A 235 -9.57 3.12 4.15
N PRO A 236 -9.54 2.28 5.21
CA PRO A 236 -10.19 2.57 6.49
C PRO A 236 -9.39 3.62 7.25
N LYS A 237 -9.58 4.89 6.90
CA LYS A 237 -8.92 6.02 7.56
C LYS A 237 -9.50 6.22 8.96
N LEU A 238 -8.75 5.87 10.01
CA LEU A 238 -9.09 6.14 11.40
C LEU A 238 -8.96 7.64 11.69
N ASP A 239 -10.08 8.36 11.69
CA ASP A 239 -10.09 9.83 11.77
C ASP A 239 -9.67 10.36 13.16
N ARG A 240 -10.23 9.80 14.23
CA ARG A 240 -10.25 10.50 15.54
C ARG A 240 -8.89 10.65 16.23
N SER A 241 -7.96 9.72 16.02
CA SER A 241 -6.62 9.78 16.65
C SER A 241 -5.67 10.73 15.89
N ILE A 242 -5.78 10.74 14.57
CA ILE A 242 -4.91 11.51 13.66
C ILE A 242 -5.32 12.99 13.65
N GLU A 243 -6.63 13.28 13.60
CA GLU A 243 -7.15 14.65 13.64
C GLU A 243 -6.63 15.45 14.84
N GLY A 244 -6.61 14.85 16.03
CA GLY A 244 -6.12 15.49 17.24
C GLY A 244 -4.63 15.85 17.16
N LYS A 245 -3.81 14.97 16.55
CA LYS A 245 -2.37 15.21 16.34
C LYS A 245 -2.14 16.28 15.30
N ILE A 246 -2.83 16.20 14.17
CA ILE A 246 -2.79 17.21 13.11
C ILE A 246 -3.18 18.57 13.67
N ARG A 247 -4.24 18.67 14.47
CA ARG A 247 -4.66 19.91 15.11
C ARG A 247 -3.56 20.51 16.00
N LYS A 248 -2.95 19.70 16.87
CA LYS A 248 -1.82 20.15 17.71
C LYS A 248 -0.61 20.59 16.87
N LEU A 249 -0.26 19.81 15.85
CA LEU A 249 0.85 20.15 14.95
C LEU A 249 0.60 21.48 14.22
N LYS A 250 -0.63 21.71 13.75
CA LYS A 250 -1.03 23.00 13.17
C LYS A 250 -0.81 24.14 14.17
N GLU A 251 -1.33 24.00 15.39
CA GLU A 251 -1.17 25.03 16.43
C GLU A 251 0.30 25.37 16.70
N GLU A 252 1.19 24.37 16.78
CA GLU A 252 2.63 24.61 16.98
C GLU A 252 3.30 25.26 15.76
N ILE A 253 2.96 24.86 14.53
CA ILE A 253 3.47 25.51 13.32
C ILE A 253 3.02 26.97 13.26
N LYS A 254 1.75 27.27 13.57
CA LYS A 254 1.24 28.63 13.61
C LYS A 254 2.04 29.51 14.59
N LYS A 255 2.39 28.99 15.78
CA LYS A 255 3.23 29.70 16.76
C LYS A 255 4.63 29.98 16.21
N LEU A 256 5.29 28.95 15.65
CA LEU A 256 6.65 29.08 15.13
C LEU A 256 6.76 30.06 13.94
N ILE A 257 5.73 30.15 13.09
CA ILE A 257 5.70 31.15 12.02
C ILE A 257 5.54 32.56 12.61
N LYS A 258 4.63 32.74 13.59
CA LYS A 258 4.41 34.05 14.25
C LYS A 258 5.62 34.56 15.04
N GLU A 259 6.42 33.67 15.62
CA GLU A 259 7.67 34.05 16.32
C GLU A 259 8.74 34.60 15.37
N LYS A 260 8.72 34.20 14.10
CA LYS A 260 9.76 34.52 13.13
C LYS A 260 9.49 35.81 12.34
N GLU A 261 8.23 36.17 12.18
CA GLU A 261 7.79 37.34 11.41
C GLU A 261 7.40 38.48 12.36
N SER A 262 7.85 39.70 12.05
CA SER A 262 7.24 40.90 12.65
C SER A 262 5.77 40.94 12.24
N VAL A 263 4.85 41.06 13.20
CA VAL A 263 3.39 40.97 13.04
C VAL A 263 2.87 41.77 11.83
N ASP A 264 2.77 41.08 10.68
CA ASP A 264 2.11 41.55 9.47
C ASP A 264 0.69 40.94 9.47
N ARG A 265 -0.35 41.79 9.40
CA ARG A 265 -1.75 41.35 9.46
C ARG A 265 -2.11 40.38 8.33
N ASP A 266 -1.40 40.46 7.20
CA ASP A 266 -1.60 39.52 6.09
C ASP A 266 -1.00 38.15 6.39
N VAL A 267 0.10 38.10 7.17
CA VAL A 267 0.69 36.84 7.65
C VAL A 267 -0.27 36.14 8.62
N ASP A 268 -0.85 36.86 9.57
CA ASP A 268 -1.80 36.29 10.53
C ASP A 268 -3.02 35.64 9.84
N ARG A 269 -3.62 36.34 8.86
CA ARG A 269 -4.76 35.80 8.10
C ARG A 269 -4.39 34.55 7.30
N ILE A 270 -3.21 34.52 6.69
CA ILE A 270 -2.74 33.37 5.92
C ILE A 270 -2.51 32.16 6.85
N ILE A 271 -1.91 32.39 8.02
CA ILE A 271 -1.64 31.39 9.04
C ILE A 271 -2.94 30.86 9.66
N ASP A 272 -3.94 31.71 9.87
CA ASP A 272 -5.22 31.28 10.46
C ASP A 272 -5.93 30.27 9.55
N ASN A 273 -5.83 30.44 8.22
CA ASN A 273 -6.33 29.52 7.20
C ASN A 273 -5.21 28.65 6.58
N LEU A 274 -4.28 28.16 7.40
CA LEU A 274 -3.08 27.43 6.94
C LEU A 274 -3.42 26.28 5.96
N ASP A 275 -4.45 25.49 6.21
CA ASP A 275 -4.78 24.33 5.37
C ASP A 275 -5.21 24.71 3.95
N GLU A 276 -6.01 25.76 3.80
CA GLU A 276 -6.49 26.24 2.51
C GLU A 276 -5.37 26.89 1.70
N ASN A 277 -4.46 27.56 2.39
CA ASN A 277 -3.36 28.31 1.78
C ASN A 277 -2.14 27.45 1.52
N LEU A 278 -1.89 26.41 2.32
CA LEU A 278 -0.74 25.53 2.18
C LEU A 278 -0.89 24.62 0.99
N TYR A 279 -0.03 24.83 -0.01
CA TYR A 279 -0.08 24.04 -1.24
C TYR A 279 1.17 23.20 -1.45
N LYS A 280 2.25 23.42 -0.67
CA LYS A 280 3.48 22.63 -0.76
C LYS A 280 4.33 22.73 0.50
N ILE A 281 4.90 21.59 0.90
CA ILE A 281 6.00 21.49 1.86
C ILE A 281 7.17 20.79 1.17
N THR A 282 8.40 21.28 1.38
CA THR A 282 9.63 20.59 0.95
C THR A 282 10.69 20.61 2.02
N VAL A 283 11.51 19.56 2.09
CA VAL A 283 12.73 19.53 2.89
C VAL A 283 13.85 20.20 2.09
N ILE A 284 14.60 21.10 2.72
CA ILE A 284 15.75 21.78 2.14
C ILE A 284 16.94 21.76 3.10
N LEU A 285 18.14 21.82 2.53
CA LEU A 285 19.39 21.88 3.28
C LEU A 285 19.99 23.28 3.17
N LYS A 286 20.33 23.86 4.31
CA LYS A 286 20.99 25.18 4.36
C LYS A 286 22.28 25.10 5.15
N ASN A 287 23.27 25.87 4.74
CA ASN A 287 24.49 26.08 5.51
C ASN A 287 24.29 27.27 6.44
N GLU A 288 24.31 27.04 7.75
CA GLU A 288 24.27 28.09 8.76
C GLU A 288 25.47 27.95 9.70
N LYS A 289 26.25 29.02 9.86
CA LYS A 289 27.40 29.06 10.79
C LYS A 289 28.40 27.90 10.61
N GLY A 290 28.57 27.42 9.38
CA GLY A 290 29.50 26.33 9.06
C GLY A 290 28.94 24.92 9.27
N SER A 291 27.70 24.76 9.72
CA SER A 291 27.02 23.45 9.77
C SER A 291 25.83 23.39 8.79
N LYS A 292 25.65 22.22 8.17
CA LYS A 292 24.50 21.93 7.31
C LYS A 292 23.31 21.58 8.20
N LYS A 293 22.20 22.29 8.04
CA LYS A 293 20.97 22.14 8.81
C LYS A 293 19.78 21.80 7.93
N VAL A 294 18.80 21.12 8.51
CA VAL A 294 17.59 20.68 7.81
C VAL A 294 16.44 21.65 8.09
N PHE A 295 15.83 22.16 7.02
CA PHE A 295 14.68 23.06 7.10
C PHE A 295 13.48 22.48 6.34
N LEU A 296 12.30 22.81 6.84
CA LEU A 296 11.02 22.59 6.18
C LEU A 296 10.56 23.92 5.58
N ARG A 297 10.46 23.97 4.26
CA ARG A 297 9.92 25.10 3.52
C ARG A 297 8.43 24.91 3.32
N PHE A 298 7.65 25.83 3.87
CA PHE A 298 6.20 25.94 3.69
C PHE A 298 5.93 26.97 2.61
N GLN A 299 5.18 26.59 1.58
CA GLN A 299 4.79 27.50 0.49
C GLN A 299 3.26 27.70 0.53
N LEU A 300 2.85 28.96 0.69
CA LEU A 300 1.46 29.36 0.87
C LEU A 300 0.95 30.16 -0.34
N LYS A 301 -0.29 29.93 -0.74
CA LYS A 301 -0.97 30.70 -1.79
C LYS A 301 -1.16 32.15 -1.32
N GLY A 302 -0.80 33.12 -2.15
CA GLY A 302 -1.09 34.54 -1.94
C GLY A 302 -2.31 34.98 -2.75
N LYS A 303 -2.99 36.07 -2.35
CA LYS A 303 -4.17 36.59 -3.07
C LYS A 303 -3.84 37.10 -4.48
N GLU A 304 -2.58 37.48 -4.75
CA GLU A 304 -2.13 37.98 -6.06
C GLU A 304 -0.69 37.53 -6.35
N GLN A 305 -0.54 36.36 -6.97
CA GLN A 305 0.64 35.80 -7.66
C GLN A 305 2.03 35.71 -6.97
N LYS A 306 2.33 36.39 -5.87
CA LYS A 306 3.53 36.10 -5.05
C LYS A 306 3.13 35.32 -3.80
N GLY A 307 3.27 34.00 -3.85
CA GLY A 307 3.15 33.15 -2.66
C GLY A 307 4.18 33.54 -1.60
N LYS A 308 3.85 33.32 -0.32
CA LYS A 308 4.80 33.51 0.80
C LYS A 308 5.47 32.17 1.11
N GLU A 309 6.77 32.21 1.41
CA GLU A 309 7.55 31.04 1.80
C GLU A 309 8.08 31.22 3.23
N PHE A 310 7.96 30.16 4.04
CA PHE A 310 8.48 30.14 5.41
C PHE A 310 9.36 28.93 5.60
N ASP A 311 10.58 29.14 6.11
CA ASP A 311 11.48 28.04 6.43
C ASP A 311 11.56 27.86 7.94
N ILE A 312 11.20 26.69 8.44
CA ILE A 312 11.29 26.33 9.86
C ILE A 312 12.31 25.21 10.01
N GLU A 313 13.18 25.30 11.01
CA GLU A 313 14.17 24.25 11.31
C GLU A 313 13.45 22.96 11.73
N PHE A 314 13.85 21.83 11.15
CA PHE A 314 13.19 20.54 11.32
C PHE A 314 13.13 20.12 12.80
N GLU A 315 14.25 20.18 13.51
CA GLU A 315 14.32 19.78 14.92
C GLU A 315 13.44 20.63 15.84
N LYS A 316 13.21 21.91 15.52
CA LYS A 316 12.29 22.75 16.31
C LYS A 316 10.86 22.21 16.27
N ILE A 317 10.39 21.79 15.10
CA ILE A 317 9.06 21.19 14.97
C ILE A 317 9.05 19.81 15.63
N LYS A 318 10.09 19.01 15.40
CA LYS A 318 10.17 17.65 15.94
C LYS A 318 10.19 17.61 17.46
N GLN A 319 10.92 18.52 18.10
CA GLN A 319 10.92 18.68 19.55
C GLN A 319 9.50 18.99 20.08
N LYS A 320 8.80 19.95 19.46
CA LYS A 320 7.42 20.32 19.85
C LYS A 320 6.43 19.17 19.71
N ILE A 321 6.57 18.35 18.68
CA ILE A 321 5.76 17.12 18.53
C ILE A 321 6.05 16.17 19.68
N ASN A 322 7.31 15.87 19.95
CA ASN A 322 7.67 14.87 20.97
C ASN A 322 7.27 15.28 22.39
N GLU A 323 7.27 16.58 22.69
CA GLU A 323 6.77 17.13 23.96
C GLU A 323 5.25 16.96 24.13
N ASN A 324 4.47 17.07 23.04
CA ASN A 324 3.01 17.25 23.10
C ASN A 324 2.19 16.08 22.54
N ILE A 325 2.84 15.15 21.85
CA ILE A 325 2.22 14.03 21.13
C ILE A 325 2.97 12.74 21.49
N PRO A 326 2.36 11.78 22.21
CA PRO A 326 3.01 10.51 22.53
C PRO A 326 3.52 9.76 21.28
N THR A 327 4.72 9.22 21.37
CA THR A 327 5.32 8.28 20.41
C THR A 327 4.63 6.91 20.56
N GLY A 328 4.00 6.37 19.50
CA GLY A 328 3.45 5.00 19.53
C GLY A 328 2.03 4.77 19.01
N LYS A 329 1.38 5.74 18.37
CA LYS A 329 0.05 5.57 17.70
C LYS A 329 -0.03 6.31 16.37
N ARG A 330 1.01 6.15 15.56
CA ARG A 330 1.44 7.15 14.59
C ARG A 330 1.25 6.55 13.18
N ASN A 331 0.14 6.97 12.55
CA ASN A 331 -0.39 6.62 11.22
C ASN A 331 -0.71 5.13 10.94
N GLU A 332 -1.92 4.73 11.35
CA GLU A 332 -2.45 3.36 11.29
C GLU A 332 -3.41 3.16 10.09
N THR A 333 -3.17 3.88 8.99
CA THR A 333 -4.05 3.86 7.82
C THR A 333 -3.29 3.31 6.64
N SER A 334 -3.70 2.13 6.18
CA SER A 334 -3.16 1.50 4.98
C SER A 334 -4.29 1.18 4.02
N ILE A 335 -4.01 1.25 2.71
CA ILE A 335 -4.91 0.65 1.72
C ILE A 335 -4.85 -0.86 1.91
N ILE A 336 -5.99 -1.48 2.19
CA ILE A 336 -6.16 -2.92 2.24
C ILE A 336 -6.58 -3.39 0.85
N CYS A 337 -5.91 -4.41 0.31
CA CYS A 337 -6.20 -4.97 -1.01
C CYS A 337 -6.69 -6.40 -0.89
N TYR A 338 -7.91 -6.67 -1.33
CA TYR A 338 -8.41 -8.01 -1.59
C TYR A 338 -8.38 -8.27 -3.09
N HIS A 339 -7.90 -9.44 -3.51
CA HIS A 339 -8.06 -9.87 -4.89
C HIS A 339 -8.39 -11.36 -4.99
N SER A 340 -9.17 -11.73 -6.00
CA SER A 340 -9.59 -13.10 -6.21
C SER A 340 -9.88 -13.38 -7.68
N PRO A 341 -9.58 -14.60 -8.19
CA PRO A 341 -10.28 -15.08 -9.36
C PRO A 341 -11.80 -15.15 -9.10
N THR A 342 -12.58 -15.02 -10.16
CA THR A 342 -14.05 -15.10 -10.13
C THR A 342 -14.52 -16.14 -11.13
N ASN A 343 -15.73 -16.69 -10.96
CA ASN A 343 -16.32 -17.68 -11.88
C ASN A 343 -15.42 -18.91 -12.13
N MET A 344 -14.73 -19.43 -11.12
CA MET A 344 -13.85 -20.60 -11.28
C MET A 344 -14.63 -21.90 -11.48
N GLU A 345 -14.08 -22.80 -12.29
CA GLU A 345 -14.56 -24.17 -12.49
C GLU A 345 -13.77 -25.16 -11.65
N GLU A 346 -12.45 -25.16 -11.83
CA GLU A 346 -11.48 -25.96 -11.09
C GLU A 346 -10.23 -25.12 -10.88
N PHE A 347 -9.48 -25.41 -9.81
CA PHE A 347 -8.17 -24.83 -9.61
C PHE A 347 -7.28 -25.80 -8.82
N GLY A 348 -5.96 -25.64 -9.00
CA GLY A 348 -4.93 -26.30 -8.22
C GLY A 348 -4.00 -25.27 -7.59
N VAL A 349 -3.54 -25.54 -6.37
CA VAL A 349 -2.63 -24.64 -5.63
C VAL A 349 -1.41 -25.42 -5.17
N THR A 350 -0.25 -24.78 -5.24
CA THR A 350 0.99 -25.23 -4.61
C THR A 350 1.55 -24.09 -3.79
N LEU A 351 1.86 -24.37 -2.53
CA LEU A 351 2.46 -23.41 -1.60
C LEU A 351 3.89 -23.82 -1.32
N GLN A 352 4.81 -22.87 -1.44
CA GLN A 352 6.23 -23.10 -1.28
C GLN A 352 6.81 -22.01 -0.38
N PRO A 353 6.85 -22.22 0.95
CA PRO A 353 7.78 -21.48 1.78
C PRO A 353 9.19 -21.92 1.37
N VAL A 354 10.03 -20.97 0.97
CA VAL A 354 11.43 -21.25 0.61
C VAL A 354 12.30 -20.67 1.70
N TYR A 355 12.87 -21.56 2.48
CA TYR A 355 13.86 -21.23 3.50
C TYR A 355 15.23 -21.13 2.84
N ASP A 356 15.81 -19.94 2.78
CA ASP A 356 17.17 -19.70 2.26
C ASP A 356 18.17 -19.96 3.41
N CYS A 357 18.17 -21.18 3.99
CA CYS A 357 19.09 -21.53 5.07
C CYS A 357 20.39 -22.16 4.52
N TYR A 358 21.45 -21.36 4.50
CA TYR A 358 22.85 -21.85 4.50
C TYR A 358 23.36 -22.20 5.91
N LEU A 359 22.48 -22.22 6.92
CA LEU A 359 22.82 -22.54 8.30
C LEU A 359 22.12 -23.83 8.73
N ASN A 360 22.96 -24.81 9.10
CA ASN A 360 22.66 -26.16 9.58
C ASN A 360 21.77 -26.19 10.83
N PHE A 361 20.54 -25.70 10.74
CA PHE A 361 19.46 -26.18 11.60
C PHE A 361 18.55 -27.05 10.76
N THR A 362 18.32 -28.24 11.31
CA THR A 362 17.60 -29.38 10.75
C THR A 362 16.49 -28.93 9.81
N PRO A 363 16.51 -29.33 8.52
CA PRO A 363 15.38 -29.08 7.65
C PRO A 363 14.19 -29.77 8.31
N VAL A 364 13.12 -29.04 8.60
CA VAL A 364 11.83 -29.71 8.77
C VAL A 364 11.54 -30.26 7.37
N PRO A 365 11.74 -31.56 7.11
CA PRO A 365 11.70 -32.10 5.76
C PRO A 365 10.25 -32.47 5.50
N GLU A 366 9.40 -31.47 5.36
CA GLU A 366 8.06 -31.67 4.82
C GLU A 366 7.85 -30.63 3.73
N TRP A 367 8.40 -30.94 2.55
CA TRP A 367 7.81 -30.48 1.30
C TRP A 367 6.35 -30.92 1.29
N ARG A 368 5.46 -30.11 1.84
CA ARG A 368 4.04 -30.24 1.59
C ARG A 368 3.80 -29.72 0.18
N ILE A 369 4.15 -30.55 -0.81
CA ILE A 369 3.41 -30.53 -2.07
C ILE A 369 1.99 -30.95 -1.68
N LEU A 370 1.18 -29.96 -1.31
CA LEU A 370 -0.24 -30.14 -1.10
C LEU A 370 -0.88 -30.31 -2.48
N PHE A 371 -0.73 -31.49 -3.09
CA PHE A 371 -1.74 -32.02 -4.00
C PHE A 371 -2.95 -32.45 -3.17
N SER A 372 -3.52 -31.52 -2.43
CA SER A 372 -4.80 -31.73 -1.78
C SER A 372 -5.81 -30.92 -2.55
N ARG A 373 -6.70 -31.62 -3.25
CA ARG A 373 -8.10 -31.20 -3.31
C ARG A 373 -8.52 -31.05 -1.85
N PHE A 374 -8.32 -29.88 -1.25
CA PHE A 374 -8.98 -29.54 -0.01
C PHE A 374 -10.45 -29.42 -0.41
N PRO A 375 -11.34 -30.31 0.03
CA PRO A 375 -12.76 -30.24 -0.34
C PRO A 375 -13.42 -28.93 0.14
N GLU A 376 -12.73 -28.17 1.00
CA GLU A 376 -13.18 -26.96 1.69
C GLU A 376 -12.51 -25.66 1.19
N VAL A 377 -11.49 -25.74 0.32
CA VAL A 377 -10.90 -24.51 -0.25
C VAL A 377 -11.73 -24.12 -1.46
N GLU A 378 -12.58 -23.10 -1.28
CA GLU A 378 -13.48 -22.61 -2.33
C GLU A 378 -12.84 -21.52 -3.19
N THR A 379 -11.69 -20.98 -2.77
CA THR A 379 -11.00 -19.90 -3.45
C THR A 379 -9.52 -19.80 -3.08
N ILE A 380 -8.77 -19.05 -3.88
CA ILE A 380 -7.36 -18.70 -3.68
C ILE A 380 -7.19 -17.19 -3.42
N ALA A 381 -8.28 -16.55 -3.00
CA ALA A 381 -8.33 -15.12 -2.72
C ALA A 381 -7.26 -14.71 -1.69
N GLN A 382 -6.73 -13.51 -1.84
CA GLN A 382 -5.72 -12.99 -0.92
C GLN A 382 -6.12 -11.63 -0.39
N LEU A 383 -5.72 -11.36 0.84
CA LEU A 383 -5.98 -10.11 1.54
C LEU A 383 -4.68 -9.53 2.08
N TYR A 384 -4.28 -8.38 1.55
CA TYR A 384 -3.13 -7.62 2.00
C TYR A 384 -3.59 -6.44 2.84
N SER A 385 -2.97 -6.25 3.99
CA SER A 385 -3.49 -5.39 5.07
C SER A 385 -2.63 -4.16 5.31
N GLY A 386 -1.35 -4.18 4.93
CA GLY A 386 -0.41 -3.14 5.33
C GLY A 386 -0.24 -3.11 6.85
N ASP A 387 -0.25 -1.91 7.42
CA ASP A 387 0.04 -1.67 8.84
C ASP A 387 -1.19 -1.21 9.66
N VAL A 388 -2.39 -1.56 9.16
CA VAL A 388 -3.65 -1.36 9.88
C VAL A 388 -3.69 -2.13 11.21
N TYR A 389 -4.63 -1.80 12.07
CA TYR A 389 -4.89 -2.56 13.29
C TYR A 389 -5.74 -3.79 12.98
N ALA A 390 -5.63 -4.81 13.83
CA ALA A 390 -6.45 -6.02 13.70
C ALA A 390 -7.97 -5.70 13.74
N GLU A 391 -8.37 -4.63 14.42
CA GLU A 391 -9.75 -4.13 14.45
C GLU A 391 -10.22 -3.67 13.08
N GLN A 392 -9.47 -2.80 12.40
CA GLN A 392 -9.80 -2.33 11.04
C GLN A 392 -9.83 -3.50 10.06
N LEU A 393 -8.87 -4.44 10.15
CA LEU A 393 -8.87 -5.60 9.27
C LEU A 393 -10.07 -6.51 9.55
N LEU A 394 -10.50 -6.67 10.81
CA LEU A 394 -11.68 -7.44 11.18
C LEU A 394 -12.95 -6.86 10.54
N GLU A 395 -13.15 -5.53 10.59
CA GLU A 395 -14.29 -4.87 9.94
C GLU A 395 -14.33 -5.16 8.43
N ILE A 396 -13.18 -5.07 7.76
CA ILE A 396 -13.08 -5.39 6.32
C ILE A 396 -13.33 -6.87 6.05
N VAL A 397 -12.81 -7.77 6.88
CA VAL A 397 -13.08 -9.21 6.77
C VAL A 397 -14.57 -9.49 6.91
N GLU A 398 -15.25 -8.92 7.89
CA GLU A 398 -16.70 -9.10 8.06
C GLU A 398 -17.47 -8.58 6.85
N LYS A 399 -17.10 -7.41 6.33
CA LYS A 399 -17.67 -6.85 5.09
C LYS A 399 -17.45 -7.76 3.88
N LEU A 400 -16.26 -8.34 3.73
CA LEU A 400 -15.96 -9.29 2.65
C LEU A 400 -16.80 -10.57 2.80
N GLN A 401 -16.83 -11.16 4.00
CA GLN A 401 -17.52 -12.42 4.26
C GLN A 401 -19.05 -12.30 4.14
N SER A 402 -19.63 -11.14 4.48
CA SER A 402 -21.07 -10.89 4.24
C SER A 402 -21.43 -10.85 2.75
N LYS A 403 -20.45 -10.58 1.88
CA LYS A 403 -20.57 -10.66 0.41
C LYS A 403 -20.10 -12.00 -0.17
N GLY A 404 -19.91 -13.02 0.66
CA GLY A 404 -19.45 -14.34 0.24
C GLY A 404 -17.98 -14.37 -0.23
N LYS A 405 -17.16 -13.40 0.20
CA LYS A 405 -15.75 -13.30 -0.16
C LYS A 405 -14.89 -13.76 1.00
N TYR A 406 -14.15 -14.85 0.80
CA TYR A 406 -13.38 -15.50 1.85
C TYR A 406 -11.90 -15.55 1.45
N PRO A 407 -11.00 -14.79 2.09
CA PRO A 407 -9.59 -14.86 1.77
C PRO A 407 -9.02 -16.23 2.18
N PHE A 408 -8.21 -16.82 1.31
CA PHE A 408 -7.43 -18.03 1.58
C PHE A 408 -6.12 -17.71 2.30
N LEU A 409 -5.47 -16.63 1.87
CA LEU A 409 -4.24 -16.09 2.43
C LEU A 409 -4.48 -14.65 2.92
N THR A 410 -4.04 -14.34 4.14
CA THR A 410 -4.10 -12.98 4.70
C THR A 410 -2.72 -12.54 5.18
N GLN A 411 -2.32 -11.31 4.86
CA GLN A 411 -1.16 -10.66 5.49
C GLN A 411 -1.53 -10.27 6.94
N VAL A 412 -0.72 -10.68 7.89
CA VAL A 412 -0.80 -10.20 9.27
C VAL A 412 -0.51 -8.69 9.29
N PRO A 413 -1.40 -7.87 9.87
CA PRO A 413 -1.18 -6.44 9.92
C PRO A 413 0.06 -6.05 10.70
N HIS A 414 0.69 -4.94 10.29
CA HIS A 414 1.73 -4.24 11.03
C HIS A 414 2.85 -5.17 11.52
N HIS A 415 3.32 -6.04 10.62
CA HIS A 415 4.41 -7.00 10.88
C HIS A 415 4.17 -7.94 12.08
N GLY A 416 2.93 -8.03 12.59
CA GLY A 416 2.61 -8.76 13.81
C GLY A 416 2.92 -8.00 15.11
N SER A 417 2.77 -6.67 15.13
CA SER A 417 2.92 -5.87 16.35
C SER A 417 1.90 -6.26 17.44
N TYR A 418 2.37 -6.43 18.68
CA TYR A 418 1.51 -6.72 19.83
C TYR A 418 0.40 -5.67 19.99
N ASP A 419 0.74 -4.38 19.88
CA ASP A 419 -0.22 -3.31 20.14
C ASP A 419 -1.30 -3.21 19.07
N SER A 420 -0.96 -3.48 17.81
CA SER A 420 -1.93 -3.56 16.71
C SER A 420 -2.84 -4.80 16.80
N TRP A 421 -2.40 -5.83 17.53
CA TRP A 421 -3.02 -7.16 17.55
C TRP A 421 -3.84 -7.43 18.81
N LYS A 422 -3.40 -6.97 20.00
CA LYS A 422 -3.89 -7.44 21.30
C LYS A 422 -5.40 -7.31 21.53
N GLU A 423 -6.05 -6.29 20.97
CA GLU A 423 -7.48 -6.03 21.21
C GLU A 423 -8.38 -6.96 20.38
N LYS A 424 -8.06 -7.15 19.09
CA LYS A 424 -8.94 -7.81 18.12
C LYS A 424 -8.32 -8.96 17.32
N GLY A 425 -7.02 -9.20 17.44
CA GLY A 425 -6.28 -10.20 16.66
C GLY A 425 -6.82 -11.62 16.81
N LYS A 426 -7.13 -12.05 18.04
CA LYS A 426 -7.75 -13.37 18.27
C LYS A 426 -9.14 -13.50 17.62
N GLU A 427 -9.95 -12.44 17.69
CA GLU A 427 -11.28 -12.40 17.08
C GLU A 427 -11.18 -12.40 15.55
N LEU A 428 -10.31 -11.56 15.00
CA LEU A 428 -9.95 -11.51 13.59
C LEU A 428 -9.58 -12.89 13.06
N VAL A 429 -8.67 -13.60 13.73
CA VAL A 429 -8.26 -14.96 13.30
C VAL A 429 -9.43 -15.93 13.38
N LYS A 430 -10.29 -15.84 14.39
CA LYS A 430 -11.47 -16.72 14.51
C LYS A 430 -12.49 -16.47 13.39
N VAL A 431 -12.73 -15.21 13.03
CA VAL A 431 -13.76 -14.80 12.06
C VAL A 431 -13.29 -14.99 10.63
N CYS A 432 -12.08 -14.54 10.30
CA CYS A 432 -11.50 -14.63 8.97
C CYS A 432 -11.36 -16.10 8.56
N LYS A 433 -11.74 -16.48 7.33
CA LYS A 433 -11.60 -17.87 6.86
C LYS A 433 -10.22 -18.24 6.33
N SER A 434 -9.25 -17.32 6.34
CA SER A 434 -7.89 -17.63 5.85
C SER A 434 -7.22 -18.75 6.62
N SER A 435 -6.69 -19.69 5.84
CA SER A 435 -5.86 -20.81 6.30
C SER A 435 -4.43 -20.37 6.55
N TYR A 436 -3.91 -19.46 5.71
CA TYR A 436 -2.51 -19.02 5.75
C TYR A 436 -2.42 -17.55 6.14
N TRP A 437 -1.52 -17.27 7.09
CA TRP A 437 -1.28 -15.93 7.62
C TRP A 437 0.18 -15.56 7.43
N ILE A 438 0.44 -14.63 6.52
CA ILE A 438 1.81 -14.21 6.18
C ILE A 438 2.24 -13.09 7.12
N ILE A 439 3.32 -13.30 7.84
CA ILE A 439 3.93 -12.38 8.78
C ILE A 439 5.22 -11.89 8.15
N THR A 440 5.28 -10.64 7.70
CA THR A 440 6.52 -10.04 7.21
C THR A 440 7.18 -9.26 8.33
N ALA A 441 8.31 -9.74 8.86
CA ALA A 441 9.07 -9.00 9.87
C ALA A 441 10.53 -9.46 9.87
N GLY A 442 11.47 -8.56 10.17
CA GLY A 442 12.89 -8.90 10.16
C GLY A 442 13.33 -9.66 11.41
N ILE A 443 14.25 -10.62 11.31
CA ILE A 443 14.78 -11.36 12.47
C ILE A 443 15.45 -10.42 13.48
N LYS A 444 16.06 -9.34 12.98
CA LYS A 444 16.84 -8.38 13.78
C LYS A 444 16.08 -7.09 14.09
N ASN A 445 14.76 -7.04 13.88
CA ASN A 445 14.01 -5.83 14.21
C ASN A 445 14.04 -5.58 15.72
N THR A 446 14.06 -4.30 16.11
CA THR A 446 14.10 -3.88 17.52
C THR A 446 12.70 -3.64 18.11
N TYR A 447 11.65 -3.84 17.33
CA TYR A 447 10.26 -3.61 17.73
C TYR A 447 9.67 -4.80 18.49
N GLY A 448 10.37 -5.94 18.53
CA GLY A 448 9.85 -7.18 19.09
C GLY A 448 8.77 -7.82 18.21
N HIS A 449 8.80 -7.54 16.91
CA HIS A 449 7.90 -8.13 15.92
C HIS A 449 8.50 -9.45 15.36
N PRO A 450 7.67 -10.38 14.87
CA PRO A 450 6.28 -10.50 15.26
C PRO A 450 6.16 -10.87 16.74
N SER A 451 5.09 -10.40 17.38
CA SER A 451 4.83 -10.77 18.77
C SER A 451 4.49 -12.26 18.90
N PRO A 452 4.98 -12.96 19.94
CA PRO A 452 4.60 -14.35 20.20
C PRO A 452 3.08 -14.59 20.31
N CYS A 453 2.30 -13.58 20.71
CA CYS A 453 0.84 -13.71 20.79
C CYS A 453 0.19 -13.92 19.41
N VAL A 454 0.76 -13.34 18.35
CA VAL A 454 0.25 -13.45 16.97
C VAL A 454 0.34 -14.90 16.51
N PHE A 455 1.51 -15.53 16.67
CA PHE A 455 1.69 -16.96 16.36
C PHE A 455 0.76 -17.84 17.16
N LYS A 456 0.65 -17.57 18.47
CA LYS A 456 -0.22 -18.32 19.38
C LYS A 456 -1.68 -18.25 18.92
N ASP A 457 -2.20 -17.05 18.65
CA ASP A 457 -3.59 -16.87 18.26
C ASP A 457 -3.91 -17.54 16.93
N ILE A 458 -3.03 -17.41 15.93
CA ILE A 458 -3.17 -18.08 14.63
C ILE A 458 -3.15 -19.61 14.81
N SER A 459 -2.15 -20.13 15.49
CA SER A 459 -1.94 -21.59 15.62
C SER A 459 -3.05 -22.26 16.45
N LEU A 460 -3.54 -21.61 17.52
CA LEU A 460 -4.62 -22.14 18.34
C LEU A 460 -5.98 -22.19 17.62
N GLN A 461 -6.14 -21.46 16.51
CA GLN A 461 -7.31 -21.57 15.62
C GLN A 461 -7.12 -22.60 14.50
N GLY A 462 -6.06 -23.43 14.55
CA GLY A 462 -5.77 -24.46 13.55
C GLY A 462 -5.27 -23.89 12.21
N LYS A 463 -4.77 -22.65 12.21
CA LYS A 463 -4.29 -21.94 11.01
C LYS A 463 -2.77 -21.91 10.98
N ILE A 464 -2.22 -21.55 9.83
CA ILE A 464 -0.79 -21.66 9.56
C ILE A 464 -0.17 -20.26 9.50
N PRO A 465 0.57 -19.84 10.54
CA PRO A 465 1.40 -18.64 10.46
C PRO A 465 2.66 -18.94 9.65
N ILE A 466 3.01 -18.06 8.72
CA ILE A 466 4.22 -18.14 7.89
C ILE A 466 5.03 -16.87 8.11
N TRP A 467 6.23 -17.00 8.66
CA TRP A 467 7.14 -15.88 8.86
C TRP A 467 8.05 -15.71 7.64
N VAL A 468 7.96 -14.54 7.00
CA VAL A 468 8.82 -14.06 5.92
C VAL A 468 9.76 -13.01 6.52
N ASP A 469 11.07 -13.23 6.36
CA ASP A 469 12.12 -12.43 6.98
C ASP A 469 13.26 -12.15 5.99
N GLU A 470 14.48 -11.83 6.44
CA GLU A 470 15.61 -11.57 5.53
C GLU A 470 16.10 -12.81 4.77
N GLN A 471 15.86 -14.01 5.32
CA GLN A 471 16.29 -15.31 4.82
C GLN A 471 15.12 -16.05 4.16
N ASN A 472 13.93 -15.98 4.72
CA ASN A 472 12.80 -16.81 4.31
C ASN A 472 11.85 -16.02 3.42
N HIS A 473 11.58 -16.52 2.22
CA HIS A 473 10.55 -15.97 1.34
C HIS A 473 9.40 -16.97 1.19
N PHE A 474 8.25 -16.48 0.74
CA PHE A 474 7.09 -17.33 0.50
C PHE A 474 6.60 -17.17 -0.93
N GLN A 475 6.34 -18.29 -1.59
CA GLN A 475 5.69 -18.33 -2.89
C GLN A 475 4.38 -19.12 -2.83
N MET A 476 3.34 -18.59 -3.46
CA MET A 476 2.13 -19.33 -3.81
C MET A 476 2.01 -19.41 -5.32
N ARG A 477 1.77 -20.61 -5.84
CA ARG A 477 1.49 -20.88 -7.24
C ARG A 477 0.09 -21.46 -7.36
N ALA A 478 -0.70 -20.98 -8.31
CA ALA A 478 -2.00 -21.56 -8.58
C ALA A 478 -2.26 -21.64 -10.08
N THR A 479 -2.93 -22.71 -10.51
CA THR A 479 -3.49 -22.85 -11.85
C THR A 479 -5.01 -22.86 -11.75
N ILE A 480 -5.67 -22.05 -12.55
CA ILE A 480 -7.10 -21.75 -12.44
C ILE A 480 -7.73 -21.98 -13.80
N ASP A 481 -8.83 -22.72 -13.81
CA ASP A 481 -9.72 -22.90 -14.95
C ASP A 481 -11.01 -22.10 -14.70
N PHE A 482 -11.38 -21.22 -15.63
CA PHE A 482 -12.58 -20.39 -15.52
C PHE A 482 -13.78 -21.07 -16.17
N LYS A 483 -14.96 -21.01 -15.52
CA LYS A 483 -16.24 -21.46 -16.09
C LYS A 483 -16.54 -20.65 -17.34
N VAL A 484 -16.71 -21.35 -18.45
CA VAL A 484 -17.01 -20.78 -19.77
C VAL A 484 -18.51 -20.72 -20.01
#